data_AF-A0A8S3BNH2-F1
#
_entry.id   AF-A0A8S3BNH2-F1
#
_cell.length_a   1.000
_cell.length_b   1.000
_cell.length_c   1.000
_cell.angle_alpha   90.00
_cell.angle_beta   90.00
_cell.angle_gamma   90.00
#
_symmetry.space_group_name_H-M   'P 1'
#
loop_
_entity.id
_entity.type
_entity.pdbx_description
1 polymer ?
#
loop_
_entity_poly.entity_id
_entity_poly.type
_entity_poly.pdbx_seq_one_letter_code
_entity_poly.pdbx_strand_id
1 'polypeptide(L)' 'MKLIPYMIFIFAWTTVCYDPLARWVSFNGGWLHKMGVLDFSGGLIVHLSSGISGLVAAIILGSRVQFDPDA' A
#
# COMPACT_ATOMS: atom_id res chain seq x y z
N MET A 1 16.92 2.58 -4.65
CA MET A 1 15.98 1.71 -5.39
C MET A 1 16.31 1.77 -6.86
N LYS A 2 16.25 0.65 -7.59
CA LYS A 2 16.48 0.62 -9.04
C LYS A 2 15.15 0.81 -9.77
N LEU A 3 15.17 1.49 -10.91
CA LEU A 3 13.96 1.92 -11.63
C LEU A 3 13.09 0.73 -12.10
N ILE A 4 13.69 -0.25 -12.78
CA ILE A 4 12.94 -1.39 -13.35
C ILE A 4 12.25 -2.23 -12.26
N PRO A 5 12.95 -2.67 -11.18
CA PRO A 5 12.28 -3.37 -10.07
C PRO A 5 11.16 -2.57 -9.42
N TYR A 6 11.32 -1.24 -9.33
CA TYR A 6 10.29 -0.37 -8.77
C TYR A 6 9.05 -0.26 -9.66
N MET A 7 9.21 -0.19 -10.99
CA MET A 7 8.08 -0.21 -11.92
C MET A 7 7.31 -1.52 -11.85
N ILE A 8 8.02 -2.66 -11.82
CA ILE A 8 7.40 -3.98 -11.66
C ILE A 8 6.65 -4.07 -10.33
N PHE A 9 7.26 -3.56 -9.26
CA PHE A 9 6.63 -3.52 -7.94
C PHE A 9 5.34 -2.69 -7.93
N ILE A 10 5.35 -1.47 -8.48
CA ILE A 10 4.15 -0.63 -8.56
C ILE A 10 3.05 -1.34 -9.33
N PHE A 11 3.37 -1.88 -10.51
CA PHE A 11 2.38 -2.57 -11.34
C PHE A 11 1.76 -3.76 -10.60
N ALA A 12 2.61 -4.61 -10.01
CA ALA A 12 2.16 -5.76 -9.23
C ALA A 12 1.31 -5.32 -8.03
N TRP A 13 1.76 -4.33 -7.27
CA TRP A 13 1.07 -3.83 -6.08
C TRP A 13 -0.30 -3.23 -6.41
N THR A 14 -0.41 -2.44 -7.48
CA THR A 14 -1.69 -1.88 -7.91
C THR A 14 -2.67 -2.99 -8.26
N THR A 15 -2.24 -4.00 -9.03
CA THR A 15 -3.13 -5.10 -9.44
C THR A 15 -3.53 -6.03 -8.29
N VAL A 16 -2.61 -6.38 -7.39
CA VAL A 16 -2.86 -7.40 -6.36
C VAL A 16 -3.33 -6.83 -5.02
N CYS A 17 -3.06 -5.55 -4.74
CA CYS A 17 -3.44 -4.91 -3.49
C CYS A 17 -4.48 -3.79 -3.71
N TYR A 18 -4.18 -2.83 -4.58
CA TYR A 18 -5.05 -1.66 -4.74
C TYR A 18 -6.40 -2.00 -5.35
N ASP A 19 -6.44 -2.72 -6.48
CA ASP A 19 -7.69 -3.04 -7.19
C ASP A 19 -8.66 -3.89 -6.32
N PRO A 20 -8.22 -4.92 -5.58
CA PRO A 20 -9.08 -5.64 -4.65
C PRO A 20 -9.61 -4.76 -3.51
N LEU A 21 -8.77 -3.93 -2.89
CA LEU A 21 -9.18 -3.02 -1.82
C LEU A 21 -10.24 -2.03 -2.30
N ALA A 22 -10.05 -1.43 -3.48
CA ALA A 22 -11.01 -0.54 -4.11
C ALA A 22 -12.34 -1.24 -4.40
N ARG A 23 -12.30 -2.49 -4.87
CA ARG A 23 -13.51 -3.30 -5.09
C ARG A 23 -14.25 -3.59 -3.79
N TRP A 24 -13.55 -3.90 -2.71
CA TRP A 24 -14.20 -4.27 -1.45
C TRP A 24 -14.90 -3.08 -0.76
N VAL A 25 -14.29 -1.90 -0.83
CA VAL A 25 -14.69 -0.72 -0.04
C VAL A 25 -15.58 0.25 -0.82
N SER A 26 -15.29 0.51 -2.10
CA SER A 26 -15.97 1.58 -2.87
C SER A 26 -16.95 1.09 -3.94
N PHE A 27 -16.92 -0.19 -4.31
CA PHE A 27 -17.77 -0.70 -5.39
C PHE A 27 -19.14 -1.17 -4.87
N ASN A 28 -20.20 -0.89 -5.64
CA ASN A 28 -21.55 -1.42 -5.41
C ASN A 28 -21.54 -2.96 -5.56
N GLY A 29 -21.34 -3.66 -4.44
CA GLY A 29 -21.13 -5.11 -4.41
C GLY A 29 -19.97 -5.54 -3.49
N GLY A 30 -19.09 -4.61 -3.13
CA GLY A 30 -18.03 -4.82 -2.16
C GLY A 30 -18.59 -5.18 -0.78
N TRP A 31 -17.97 -6.16 -0.12
CA TRP A 31 -18.47 -6.67 1.15
C TRP A 31 -18.32 -5.65 2.29
N LEU A 32 -17.22 -4.87 2.30
CA LEU A 32 -17.02 -3.78 3.28
C LEU A 32 -18.00 -2.63 3.05
N HIS A 33 -18.27 -2.30 1.77
CA HIS A 33 -19.30 -1.33 1.43
C HIS A 33 -20.69 -1.75 1.97
N LYS A 34 -21.04 -3.03 1.83
CA LYS A 34 -22.31 -3.61 2.36
C LYS A 34 -22.37 -3.61 3.89
N MET A 35 -21.23 -3.66 4.57
CA MET A 35 -21.15 -3.56 6.03
C MET A 35 -21.27 -2.11 6.54
N GLY A 36 -21.43 -1.12 5.65
CA GLY A 36 -21.56 0.28 6.02
C GLY A 36 -20.23 1.00 6.22
N VAL A 37 -19.11 0.43 5.74
CA VAL A 37 -17.82 1.13 5.75
C VAL A 37 -17.87 2.30 4.77
N LEU A 38 -17.67 3.51 5.28
CA LEU A 38 -17.67 4.74 4.51
C LEU A 38 -16.22 5.18 4.25
N ASP A 39 -15.82 5.13 2.98
CA ASP A 39 -14.55 5.70 2.52
C ASP A 39 -14.82 6.65 1.33
N PHE A 40 -14.92 7.95 1.62
CA PHE A 40 -15.32 8.97 0.64
C PHE A 40 -14.20 9.34 -0.34
N SER A 41 -12.98 9.50 0.17
CA SER A 41 -11.83 9.99 -0.61
C SER A 41 -10.66 8.99 -0.65
N GLY A 42 -10.87 7.74 -0.27
CA GLY A 42 -9.81 6.72 -0.26
C GLY A 42 -8.90 6.81 0.97
N GLY A 43 -9.43 7.23 2.12
CA GLY A 43 -8.71 7.17 3.40
C GLY A 43 -8.18 5.77 3.72
N LEU A 44 -8.99 4.74 3.46
CA LEU A 44 -8.58 3.34 3.64
C LEU A 44 -7.84 2.82 2.41
N ILE A 45 -8.41 3.03 1.22
CA ILE A 45 -7.89 2.45 -0.03
C ILE A 45 -6.55 3.05 -0.44
N VAL A 46 -6.32 4.35 -0.22
CA VAL A 46 -5.13 5.07 -0.68
C VAL A 46 -4.18 5.35 0.48
N HIS A 47 -4.62 6.10 1.50
CA HIS A 47 -3.72 6.60 2.54
C HIS A 47 -3.25 5.51 3.49
N LEU A 48 -4.18 4.72 4.03
CA LEU A 48 -3.83 3.64 4.95
C LEU A 48 -3.04 2.52 4.24
N SER A 49 -3.50 2.08 3.08
CA SER A 49 -2.84 0.99 2.34
C SER A 49 -1.41 1.34 1.91
N SER A 50 -1.19 2.55 1.40
CA SER A 50 0.15 3.02 0.99
C SER A 50 1.04 3.28 2.20
N GLY A 51 0.49 3.80 3.30
CA GLY A 51 1.20 4.01 4.56
C GLY A 51 1.71 2.69 5.15
N ILE A 52 0.86 1.67 5.23
CA ILE A 52 1.24 0.32 5.71
C ILE A 52 2.25 -0.31 4.74
N SER A 53 2.04 -0.20 3.43
CA SER A 53 2.97 -0.74 2.43
C SER A 53 4.35 -0.09 2.52
N GLY A 54 4.40 1.23 2.76
CA GLY A 54 5.63 1.97 2.99
C GLY A 54 6.35 1.54 4.27
N LEU A 55 5.62 1.33 5.36
CA LEU A 55 6.16 0.81 6.62
C LEU A 55 6.74 -0.59 6.43
N VAL A 56 5.99 -1.51 5.82
CA VAL A 56 6.44 -2.87 5.53
C VAL A 56 7.67 -2.85 4.62
N ALA A 57 7.67 -2.02 3.58
CA ALA A 57 8.82 -1.87 2.70
C ALA A 57 10.05 -1.34 3.45
N ALA A 58 9.90 -0.38 4.37
CA ALA A 58 10.98 0.13 5.19
C ALA A 58 11.59 -0.95 6.11
N ILE A 59 10.74 -1.79 6.70
CA ILE A 59 11.18 -2.91 7.55
C ILE A 59 11.90 -3.97 6.72
N ILE A 60 11.34 -4.38 5.58
CA ILE A 60 11.90 -5.47 4.75
C ILE A 60 13.19 -5.05 4.03
N LEU A 61 13.25 -3.82 3.50
CA LEU A 61 14.42 -3.34 2.76
C LEU A 61 15.56 -2.91 3.69
N GLY A 62 15.25 -2.58 4.95
CA GLY A 62 16.22 -2.14 5.93
C GLY A 62 16.79 -0.74 5.68
N SER A 63 17.70 -0.31 6.56
CA SER A 63 18.36 1.00 6.45
C SER A 63 19.27 1.06 5.21
N ARG A 64 19.29 2.23 4.55
CA ARG A 64 20.12 2.45 3.35
C ARG A 64 21.59 2.70 3.67
N VAL A 65 21.88 3.18 4.87
CA VAL A 65 23.22 3.42 5.41
C VAL A 65 23.20 2.84 6.82
N GLN A 66 24.19 2.02 7.17
CA GLN A 66 24.35 1.62 8.58
C GLN A 66 24.56 2.90 9.38
N PHE A 67 23.63 3.18 10.30
CA PHE A 67 23.87 4.18 11.32
C PHE A 67 25.00 3.62 12.18
N ASP A 68 26.19 4.19 12.03
CA ASP A 68 27.32 3.92 12.90
C ASP A 68 27.25 4.93 14.05
N PRO A 69 26.86 4.50 15.28
CA PRO A 69 26.80 5.39 16.42
C PRO A 69 28.19 5.89 16.86
N ASP A 70 29.26 5.22 16.38
CA ASP A 70 30.64 5.39 16.82
C ASP A 70 31.54 6.04 15.74
N ALA A 71 30.98 6.45 14.59
CA ALA A 71 31.69 7.17 13.52
C ALA A 71 31.71 8.70 13.69
#